data_AF-A0A7Z1TVG7-F1
#
_entry.id   AF-A0A7Z1TVG7-F1
#
_cell.length_a   1.000
_cell.length_b   1.000
_cell.length_c   1.000
_cell.angle_alpha   90.00
_cell.angle_beta   90.00
_cell.angle_gamma   90.00
#
_symmetry.space_group_name_H-M   'P 1'
#
loop_
_entity.id
_entity.type
_entity.pdbx_description
1 polymer ?
#
loop_
_entity_poly.entity_id
_entity_poly.type
_entity_poly.pdbx_seq_one_letter_code
_entity_poly.pdbx_strand_id
1 'polypeptide(L)'
;MDDAGRELRPIDLRYEQTVVQQHERFGQMLLIGVPVVFLIALSLSALHFAAVAAAPLIVVAHLVAVRLWLVRDAMRLLGPARKRFVRWLSRLAFLWIGIPGYGLAAAPLVGTVPAVATFAGLTAAVHAYTRWSLTREFQRAPLAGWEVALLWGLAVVTLAALALVAALVAAFGWSAAAIAEWVSSR
;
A
#
# COMPACT_ATOMS: atom_id res chain seq x y z
N MET A 1 23.72 15.77 -25.37
CA MET A 1 24.17 14.42 -24.97
C MET A 1 24.86 14.54 -23.63
N ASP A 2 24.92 13.47 -22.83
CA ASP A 2 25.73 13.46 -21.61
C ASP A 2 27.24 13.35 -21.95
N ASP A 3 28.10 13.42 -20.93
CA ASP A 3 29.57 13.32 -21.09
C ASP A 3 30.01 11.97 -21.73
N ALA A 4 29.12 10.98 -21.80
CA ALA A 4 29.31 9.68 -22.42
C ALA A 4 28.66 9.56 -23.81
N GLY A 5 28.20 10.67 -24.40
CA GLY A 5 27.59 10.69 -25.74
C GLY A 5 26.18 10.09 -25.83
N ARG A 6 25.50 9.91 -24.70
CA ARG A 6 24.15 9.33 -24.65
C ARG A 6 23.09 10.44 -24.71
N GLU A 7 21.92 10.11 -25.24
CA GLU A 7 20.77 11.02 -25.17
C GLU A 7 20.37 11.28 -23.71
N LEU A 8 20.14 12.56 -23.40
CA LEU A 8 19.69 13.02 -22.09
C LEU A 8 18.20 12.69 -21.93
N ARG A 9 17.86 11.93 -20.89
CA ARG A 9 16.47 11.65 -20.53
C ARG A 9 15.96 12.70 -19.54
N PRO A 10 14.64 12.92 -19.42
CA PRO A 10 14.08 13.84 -18.43
C PRO A 10 14.51 13.57 -16.98
N ILE A 11 14.80 12.31 -16.64
CA ILE A 11 15.31 11.91 -15.33
C ILE A 11 16.72 12.44 -15.08
N ASP A 12 17.58 12.49 -16.11
CA ASP A 12 18.97 12.91 -15.98
C ASP A 12 19.08 14.40 -15.61
N LEU A 13 18.08 15.21 -16.00
CA LEU A 13 18.01 16.65 -15.72
C LEU A 13 17.32 17.01 -14.40
N ARG A 14 16.43 16.15 -13.89
CA ARG A 14 15.53 16.48 -12.75
C ARG A 14 15.73 15.58 -11.54
N TYR A 15 16.66 14.63 -11.59
CA TYR A 15 16.86 13.63 -10.56
C TYR A 15 17.08 14.24 -9.17
N GLU A 16 18.08 15.12 -9.03
CA GLU A 16 18.44 15.70 -7.73
C GLU A 16 17.29 16.49 -7.11
N GLN A 17 16.68 17.38 -7.90
CA GLN A 17 15.52 18.16 -7.46
C GLN A 17 14.35 17.26 -7.01
N THR A 18 14.09 16.18 -7.76
CA THR A 18 12.98 15.27 -7.43
C THR A 18 13.25 14.49 -6.15
N VAL A 19 14.50 14.06 -5.92
CA VAL A 19 14.89 13.34 -4.69
C VAL A 19 14.74 14.22 -3.46
N VAL A 20 15.17 15.49 -3.53
CA VAL A 20 15.01 16.46 -2.43
C VAL A 20 13.53 16.71 -2.14
N GLN A 21 12.73 17.02 -3.17
CA GLN A 21 11.29 17.23 -3.01
C GLN A 21 10.57 16.01 -2.45
N GLN A 22 10.96 14.80 -2.85
CA GLN A 22 10.36 13.57 -2.35
C GLN A 22 10.65 13.38 -0.85
N HIS A 23 11.85 13.77 -0.39
CA HIS A 23 12.23 13.71 1.02
C HIS A 23 11.46 14.73 1.87
N GLU A 24 11.33 15.97 1.39
CA GLU A 24 10.53 17.01 2.05
C GLU A 24 9.06 16.60 2.20
N ARG A 25 8.44 16.12 1.11
CA ARG A 25 7.05 15.66 1.13
C ARG A 25 6.84 14.45 2.04
N PHE A 26 7.83 13.55 2.11
CA PHE A 26 7.81 12.45 3.07
C PHE A 26 7.76 12.96 4.52
N GLY A 27 8.65 13.90 4.87
CA GLY A 27 8.68 14.51 6.19
C GLY A 27 7.36 15.19 6.54
N GLN A 28 6.81 16.00 5.64
CA GLN A 28 5.52 16.66 5.84
C GLN A 28 4.37 15.65 5.98
N MET A 29 4.41 14.54 5.23
CA MET A 29 3.38 13.52 5.28
C MET A 29 3.37 12.79 6.61
N LEU A 30 4.55 12.50 7.17
CA LEU A 30 4.65 11.93 8.51
C LEU A 30 4.22 12.93 9.58
N LEU A 31 4.69 14.18 9.49
CA LEU A 31 4.38 15.23 10.45
C LEU A 31 2.86 15.44 10.61
N ILE A 32 2.13 15.47 9.50
CA ILE A 32 0.68 15.72 9.49
C ILE A 32 -0.09 14.40 9.65
N GLY A 33 0.31 13.36 8.93
CA GLY A 33 -0.45 12.13 8.84
C GLY A 33 -0.42 11.29 10.12
N VAL A 34 0.69 11.29 10.87
CA VAL A 34 0.78 10.53 12.13
C VAL A 34 -0.23 11.05 13.17
N PRO A 35 -0.31 12.36 13.49
CA PRO A 35 -1.35 12.89 14.36
C PRO A 35 -2.77 12.59 13.87
N VAL A 36 -3.03 12.73 12.57
CA VAL A 36 -4.35 12.43 11.99
C VAL A 36 -4.73 10.97 12.19
N VAL A 37 -3.82 10.04 11.87
CA VAL A 37 -4.08 8.60 12.06
C VAL A 37 -4.23 8.24 13.53
N PHE A 38 -3.46 8.86 14.42
CA PHE A 38 -3.60 8.68 15.86
C PHE A 38 -5.00 9.07 16.33
N LEU A 39 -5.50 10.25 15.93
CA LEU A 39 -6.85 10.71 16.27
C LEU A 39 -7.94 9.81 15.67
N ILE A 40 -7.77 9.36 14.42
CA ILE A 40 -8.68 8.40 13.79
C ILE A 40 -8.70 7.08 14.58
N ALA A 41 -7.54 6.55 14.95
CA ALA A 41 -7.45 5.29 15.70
C ALA A 41 -8.11 5.39 17.08
N LEU A 42 -7.92 6.50 17.80
CA LEU A 42 -8.63 6.78 19.04
C LEU A 42 -10.16 6.84 18.82
N SER A 43 -10.60 7.52 17.76
CA SER A 43 -12.03 7.64 17.44
C SER A 43 -12.66 6.29 17.08
N LEU A 44 -11.95 5.46 16.30
CA LEU A 44 -12.42 4.14 15.90
C LEU A 44 -12.56 3.18 17.08
N SER A 45 -11.71 3.31 18.11
CA SER A 45 -11.81 2.49 19.31
C SER A 45 -13.14 2.66 20.04
N ALA A 46 -13.80 3.82 19.91
CA ALA A 46 -15.13 4.05 20.46
C ALA A 46 -16.25 3.39 19.61
N LEU A 47 -16.02 3.18 18.31
CA LEU A 47 -17.04 2.80 17.33
C LEU A 47 -17.15 1.28 17.07
N HIS A 48 -16.39 0.44 17.78
CA HIS A 48 -16.44 -1.04 17.77
C HIS A 48 -16.64 -1.65 16.37
N PHE A 49 -17.88 -2.00 16.00
CA PHE A 49 -18.20 -2.65 14.72
C PHE A 49 -17.92 -1.79 13.49
N ALA A 50 -18.03 -0.46 13.59
CA ALA A 50 -17.73 0.42 12.45
C ALA A 50 -16.24 0.41 12.10
N ALA A 51 -15.36 0.04 13.04
CA ALA A 51 -13.91 0.00 12.81
C ALA A 51 -13.51 -1.03 11.74
N VAL A 52 -14.17 -2.18 11.70
CA VAL A 52 -13.91 -3.24 10.70
C VAL A 52 -14.23 -2.74 9.28
N ALA A 53 -15.35 -2.02 9.14
CA ALA A 53 -15.75 -1.44 7.85
C ALA A 53 -14.93 -0.20 7.46
N ALA A 54 -14.42 0.55 8.45
CA ALA A 54 -13.61 1.75 8.22
C ALA A 54 -12.18 1.42 7.74
N ALA A 55 -11.61 0.28 8.15
CA ALA A 55 -10.22 -0.07 7.82
C ALA A 55 -9.94 -0.08 6.29
N PRO A 56 -10.76 -0.72 5.42
CA PRO A 56 -10.57 -0.63 3.97
C PRO A 56 -10.62 0.79 3.43
N LEU A 57 -11.52 1.64 3.94
CA LEU A 57 -11.65 3.03 3.51
C LEU A 57 -10.39 3.85 3.87
N ILE A 58 -9.87 3.66 5.07
CA ILE A 58 -8.63 4.31 5.53
C ILE A 58 -7.44 3.86 4.70
N VAL A 59 -7.33 2.56 4.40
CA VAL A 59 -6.28 2.02 3.52
C VAL A 59 -6.34 2.67 2.13
N VAL A 60 -7.52 2.79 1.55
CA VAL A 60 -7.70 3.43 0.24
C VAL A 60 -7.32 4.91 0.30
N ALA A 61 -7.78 5.64 1.32
CA ALA A 61 -7.44 7.05 1.51
C ALA A 61 -5.92 7.24 1.67
N HIS A 62 -5.27 6.40 2.47
CA HIS A 62 -3.82 6.42 2.69
C HIS A 62 -3.06 6.10 1.40
N LEU A 63 -3.47 5.08 0.65
CA LEU A 63 -2.88 4.73 -0.64
C LEU A 63 -3.00 5.89 -1.65
N VAL A 64 -4.16 6.54 -1.71
CA VAL A 64 -4.40 7.69 -2.59
C VAL A 64 -3.53 8.87 -2.18
N ALA A 65 -3.44 9.19 -0.88
CA ALA A 65 -2.59 10.26 -0.37
C ALA A 65 -1.12 10.03 -0.72
N VAL A 66 -0.59 8.82 -0.44
CA VAL A 66 0.78 8.44 -0.80
C VAL A 66 0.99 8.57 -2.31
N ARG A 67 0.05 8.06 -3.11
CA ARG A 67 0.19 8.08 -4.57
C ARG A 67 0.20 9.49 -5.14
N LEU A 68 -0.73 10.34 -4.71
CA LEU A 68 -0.91 11.67 -5.29
C LEU A 68 0.13 12.66 -4.79
N TRP A 69 0.50 12.56 -3.51
CA TRP A 69 1.34 13.56 -2.86
C TRP A 69 2.80 13.16 -2.84
N LEU A 70 3.10 11.93 -2.42
CA LEU A 70 4.47 11.47 -2.21
C LEU A 70 5.13 10.97 -3.51
N VAL A 71 4.40 10.19 -4.31
CA VAL A 71 5.02 9.37 -5.38
C VAL A 71 4.76 9.94 -6.79
N ARG A 72 3.74 10.79 -6.98
CA ARG A 72 3.27 11.26 -8.30
C ARG A 72 4.39 11.80 -9.20
N ASP A 73 5.24 12.68 -8.70
CA ASP A 73 6.25 13.35 -9.52
C ASP A 73 7.44 12.43 -9.80
N ALA A 74 7.90 11.69 -8.80
CA ALA A 74 8.87 10.60 -8.97
C ALA A 74 8.41 9.59 -10.02
N MET A 75 7.13 9.19 -9.97
CA MET A 75 6.58 8.25 -10.92
C MET A 75 6.64 8.74 -12.35
N ARG A 76 6.53 10.05 -12.62
CA ARG A 76 6.54 10.58 -13.99
C ARG A 76 7.87 10.31 -14.69
N LEU A 77 8.97 10.31 -13.93
CA LEU A 77 10.34 10.11 -14.41
C LEU A 77 10.72 8.65 -14.65
N LEU A 78 9.99 7.69 -14.07
CA LEU A 78 10.27 6.26 -14.22
C LEU A 78 9.82 5.72 -15.58
N GLY A 79 10.52 4.70 -16.11
CA GLY A 79 10.09 3.93 -17.27
C GLY A 79 8.77 3.16 -17.04
N PRO A 80 8.08 2.73 -18.12
CA PRO A 80 6.75 2.11 -18.04
C PRO A 80 6.73 0.77 -17.29
N ALA A 81 7.83 0.00 -17.34
CA ALA A 81 7.94 -1.26 -16.61
C ALA A 81 8.01 -1.02 -15.09
N ARG A 82 8.94 -0.16 -14.63
CA ARG A 82 9.03 0.24 -13.21
C ARG A 82 7.76 0.94 -12.72
N LYS A 83 7.12 1.74 -13.57
CA LYS A 83 5.81 2.34 -13.28
C LYS A 83 4.75 1.32 -12.91
N ARG A 84 4.64 0.24 -13.68
CA ARG A 84 3.72 -0.87 -13.40
C ARG A 84 4.12 -1.60 -12.13
N PHE A 85 5.42 -1.85 -11.95
CA PHE A 85 5.95 -2.52 -10.78
C PHE A 85 5.62 -1.80 -9.46
N VAL A 86 6.05 -0.53 -9.33
CA VAL A 86 5.80 0.28 -8.12
C VAL A 86 4.30 0.38 -7.83
N ARG A 87 3.47 0.51 -8.87
CA ARG A 87 2.01 0.57 -8.74
C ARG A 87 1.43 -0.72 -8.15
N TRP A 88 1.84 -1.88 -8.64
CA TRP A 88 1.31 -3.15 -8.14
C TRP A 88 1.90 -3.50 -6.78
N LEU A 89 3.20 -3.28 -6.58
CA LEU A 89 3.83 -3.51 -5.28
C LEU A 89 3.18 -2.69 -4.17
N SER A 90 2.95 -1.37 -4.41
CA SER A 90 2.27 -0.52 -3.43
C SER A 90 0.84 -0.99 -3.15
N ARG A 91 0.06 -1.35 -4.19
CA ARG A 91 -1.30 -1.89 -3.98
C ARG A 91 -1.31 -3.16 -3.14
N LEU A 92 -0.42 -4.11 -3.43
CA LEU A 92 -0.33 -5.37 -2.71
C LEU A 92 0.17 -5.16 -1.27
N ALA A 93 1.15 -4.29 -1.06
CA ALA A 93 1.61 -3.93 0.28
C ALA A 93 0.49 -3.30 1.13
N PHE A 94 -0.28 -2.37 0.55
CA PHE A 94 -1.42 -1.77 1.24
C PHE A 94 -2.56 -2.76 1.50
N LEU A 95 -2.78 -3.70 0.59
CA LEU A 95 -3.76 -4.77 0.79
C LEU A 95 -3.36 -5.66 1.98
N TRP A 96 -2.12 -6.18 1.96
CA TRP A 96 -1.66 -7.19 2.90
C TRP A 96 -1.23 -6.65 4.26
N ILE A 97 -0.67 -5.44 4.31
CA ILE A 97 -0.19 -4.83 5.56
C ILE A 97 -1.17 -3.77 6.04
N GLY A 98 -1.73 -2.99 5.12
CA GLY A 98 -2.64 -1.89 5.46
C GLY A 98 -3.94 -2.40 6.09
N ILE A 99 -4.64 -3.34 5.45
CA ILE A 99 -5.94 -3.82 5.98
C ILE A 99 -5.79 -4.43 7.38
N PRO A 100 -4.87 -5.38 7.63
CA PRO A 100 -4.71 -5.92 8.98
C PRO A 100 -4.20 -4.85 9.96
N GLY A 101 -3.24 -4.03 9.53
CA GLY A 101 -2.63 -3.01 10.39
C GLY A 101 -3.62 -1.95 10.89
N TYR A 102 -4.52 -1.49 10.03
CA TYR A 102 -5.63 -0.61 10.43
C TYR A 102 -6.78 -1.37 11.09
N GLY A 103 -7.02 -2.63 10.72
CA GLY A 103 -8.04 -3.47 11.36
C GLY A 103 -7.75 -3.70 12.85
N LEU A 104 -6.47 -3.79 13.23
CA LEU A 104 -6.04 -3.86 14.63
C LEU A 104 -6.40 -2.60 15.44
N ALA A 105 -6.71 -1.47 14.79
CA ALA A 105 -7.20 -0.26 15.47
C ALA A 105 -8.55 -0.47 16.19
N ALA A 106 -9.28 -1.53 15.85
CA ALA A 106 -10.51 -1.90 16.55
C ALA A 106 -10.28 -2.30 18.02
N ALA A 107 -9.05 -2.70 18.39
CA ALA A 107 -8.70 -3.00 19.78
C ALA A 107 -8.51 -1.69 20.58
N PRO A 108 -9.29 -1.44 21.66
CA PRO A 108 -9.18 -0.20 22.42
C PRO A 108 -7.78 0.01 23.01
N LEU A 109 -7.27 1.24 22.87
CA LEU A 109 -5.93 1.70 23.29
C LEU A 109 -4.75 0.99 22.62
N VAL A 110 -4.71 -0.34 22.64
CA VAL A 110 -3.63 -1.17 22.09
C VAL A 110 -3.59 -1.10 20.56
N GLY A 111 -4.74 -0.89 19.90
CA GLY A 111 -4.85 -0.79 18.45
C GLY A 111 -4.29 0.50 17.84
N THR A 112 -4.03 1.52 18.66
CA THR A 112 -3.50 2.82 18.18
C THR A 112 -2.07 2.71 17.65
N VAL A 113 -1.22 1.99 18.39
CA VAL A 113 0.19 1.75 18.03
C VAL A 113 0.32 1.04 16.68
N PRO A 114 -0.33 -0.11 16.41
CA PRO A 114 -0.22 -0.78 15.11
C PRO A 114 -0.81 0.07 13.98
N ALA A 115 -1.85 0.87 14.21
CA ALA A 115 -2.39 1.76 13.17
C ALA A 115 -1.38 2.84 12.76
N VAL A 116 -0.77 3.53 13.73
CA VAL A 116 0.26 4.55 13.49
C VAL A 116 1.52 3.92 12.88
N ALA A 117 1.95 2.77 13.39
CA ALA A 117 3.10 2.03 12.85
C ALA A 117 2.85 1.58 11.41
N THR A 118 1.63 1.14 11.08
CA THR A 118 1.23 0.78 9.72
C THR A 118 1.26 1.98 8.80
N PHE A 119 0.71 3.13 9.23
CA PHE A 119 0.76 4.37 8.47
C PHE A 119 2.20 4.78 8.16
N ALA A 120 3.03 4.91 9.19
CA ALA A 120 4.41 5.34 9.06
C ALA A 120 5.25 4.34 8.26
N GLY A 121 5.13 3.04 8.57
CA GLY A 121 5.86 1.95 7.94
C GLY A 121 5.57 1.82 6.45
N LEU A 122 4.29 1.82 6.04
CA LEU A 122 3.93 1.77 4.63
C LEU A 122 4.37 3.03 3.87
N THR A 123 4.21 4.20 4.48
CA THR A 123 4.67 5.47 3.87
C THR A 123 6.18 5.46 3.67
N ALA A 124 6.94 5.01 4.67
CA ALA A 124 8.40 4.89 4.62
C ALA A 124 8.85 3.84 3.59
N ALA A 125 8.20 2.68 3.56
CA ALA A 125 8.52 1.62 2.60
C ALA A 125 8.30 2.10 1.16
N VAL A 126 7.17 2.76 0.87
CA VAL A 126 6.90 3.32 -0.46
C VAL A 126 7.89 4.44 -0.80
N HIS A 127 8.20 5.32 0.16
CA HIS A 127 9.21 6.37 -0.04
C HIS A 127 10.57 5.78 -0.42
N ALA A 128 11.08 4.87 0.41
CA ALA A 128 12.39 4.25 0.25
C ALA A 128 12.48 3.48 -1.07
N TYR A 129 11.47 2.67 -1.38
CA TYR A 129 11.44 1.90 -2.61
C TYR A 129 11.33 2.78 -3.87
N THR A 130 10.56 3.87 -3.80
CA THR A 130 10.46 4.84 -4.91
C THR A 130 11.79 5.55 -5.14
N ARG A 131 12.47 5.98 -4.07
CA ARG A 131 13.79 6.62 -4.16
C ARG A 131 14.82 5.66 -4.74
N TRP A 132 14.88 4.43 -4.25
CA TRP A 132 15.76 3.39 -4.79
C TRP A 132 15.48 3.11 -6.27
N SER A 133 14.20 3.06 -6.66
CA SER A 133 13.80 2.89 -8.06
C SER A 133 14.24 4.05 -8.95
N LEU A 134 14.15 5.30 -8.47
CA LEU A 134 14.66 6.47 -9.19
C LEU A 134 16.17 6.38 -9.40
N THR A 135 16.93 6.03 -8.36
CA THR A 135 18.39 5.88 -8.46
C THR A 135 18.76 4.82 -9.49
N ARG A 136 18.08 3.66 -9.48
CA ARG A 136 18.32 2.59 -10.45
C ARG A 136 17.96 2.99 -11.87
N GLU A 137 16.87 3.73 -12.04
CA GLU A 137 16.46 4.23 -13.36
C GLU A 137 17.44 5.29 -13.90
N PHE A 138 17.92 6.18 -13.04
CA PHE A 138 18.98 7.15 -13.35
C PHE A 138 20.26 6.44 -13.81
N GLN A 139 20.65 5.38 -13.09
CA GLN A 139 21.77 4.49 -13.45
C GLN A 139 21.49 3.59 -14.67
N ARG A 140 20.31 3.67 -15.29
CA ARG A 140 19.88 2.83 -16.43
C ARG A 140 19.92 1.32 -16.13
N ALA A 141 19.83 0.94 -14.86
CA ALA A 141 19.81 -0.45 -14.46
C ALA A 141 18.44 -1.09 -14.81
N PRO A 142 18.38 -2.35 -15.26
CA PRO A 142 17.13 -3.07 -15.48
C PRO A 142 16.46 -3.43 -14.15
N LEU A 143 15.18 -3.85 -14.20
CA LEU A 143 14.50 -4.46 -13.04
C LEU A 143 15.31 -5.68 -12.57
N ALA A 144 15.50 -5.81 -11.26
CA ALA A 144 16.24 -6.92 -10.68
C ALA A 144 15.35 -8.16 -10.66
N GLY A 145 15.94 -9.34 -10.83
CA GLY A 145 15.18 -10.60 -10.81
C GLY A 145 14.38 -10.81 -9.53
N TRP A 146 14.92 -10.38 -8.38
CA TRP A 146 14.22 -10.48 -7.09
C TRP A 146 12.96 -9.60 -7.02
N GLU A 147 12.94 -8.44 -7.68
CA GLU A 147 11.75 -7.58 -7.73
C GLU A 147 10.61 -8.34 -8.41
N VAL A 148 10.91 -8.91 -9.58
CA VAL A 148 9.95 -9.70 -10.37
C VAL A 148 9.46 -10.90 -9.58
N ALA A 149 10.37 -11.64 -8.92
CA ALA A 149 10.01 -12.78 -8.08
C ALA A 149 9.09 -12.37 -6.92
N LEU A 150 9.40 -11.26 -6.23
CA LEU A 150 8.58 -10.72 -5.14
C LEU A 150 7.16 -10.38 -5.62
N LEU A 151 7.03 -9.70 -6.76
CA LEU A 151 5.73 -9.31 -7.28
C LEU A 151 4.88 -10.51 -7.69
N TRP A 152 5.48 -11.50 -8.36
CA TRP A 152 4.79 -12.73 -8.71
C TRP A 152 4.39 -13.54 -7.48
N GLY A 153 5.28 -13.66 -6.49
CA GLY A 153 4.97 -14.31 -5.23
C GLY A 153 3.76 -13.66 -4.53
N LEU A 154 3.76 -12.34 -4.40
CA LEU A 154 2.63 -11.60 -3.82
C LEU A 154 1.34 -11.77 -4.64
N ALA A 155 1.43 -11.77 -5.96
CA ALA A 155 0.26 -11.98 -6.83
C ALA A 155 -0.35 -13.37 -6.64
N VAL A 156 0.48 -14.43 -6.63
CA VAL A 156 0.03 -15.82 -6.40
C VAL A 156 -0.62 -15.96 -5.03
N VAL A 157 0.03 -15.43 -3.97
CA VAL A 157 -0.51 -15.46 -2.61
C VAL A 157 -1.86 -14.72 -2.54
N THR A 158 -2.00 -13.59 -3.24
CA THR A 158 -3.26 -12.84 -3.31
C THR A 158 -4.37 -13.63 -4.00
N LEU A 159 -4.07 -14.28 -5.14
CA LEU A 159 -5.04 -15.12 -5.84
C LEU A 159 -5.47 -16.32 -5.00
N ALA A 160 -4.53 -16.98 -4.31
CA ALA A 160 -4.83 -18.09 -3.41
C ALA A 160 -5.72 -17.65 -2.23
N ALA A 161 -5.43 -16.49 -1.63
CA ALA A 161 -6.24 -15.94 -0.55
C ALA A 161 -7.67 -15.59 -1.02
N LEU A 162 -7.82 -14.99 -2.22
CA LEU A 162 -9.14 -14.70 -2.79
C LEU A 162 -9.94 -15.98 -3.06
N ALA A 163 -9.30 -17.02 -3.59
CA ALA A 163 -9.95 -18.31 -3.82
C ALA A 163 -10.40 -18.95 -2.50
N LEU A 164 -9.57 -18.88 -1.45
CA LEU A 164 -9.92 -19.37 -0.12
C LEU A 164 -11.13 -18.60 0.47
N VAL A 165 -11.12 -17.27 0.39
CA VAL A 165 -12.25 -16.45 0.86
C VAL A 165 -13.53 -16.80 0.11
N ALA A 166 -13.48 -16.94 -1.22
CA ALA A 166 -14.63 -17.33 -2.03
C ALA A 166 -15.18 -18.72 -1.62
N ALA A 167 -14.29 -19.69 -1.39
CA ALA A 167 -14.67 -21.02 -0.92
C ALA A 167 -15.34 -20.98 0.46
N LEU A 168 -14.81 -20.18 1.40
CA LEU A 168 -15.39 -19.99 2.73
C LEU A 168 -16.78 -19.34 2.67
N VAL A 169 -16.96 -18.31 1.83
CA VAL A 169 -18.27 -17.67 1.62
C VAL A 169 -19.28 -18.65 1.04
N ALA A 170 -18.87 -19.45 0.05
CA ALA A 170 -19.74 -20.47 -0.55
C ALA A 170 -20.13 -21.55 0.47
N ALA A 171 -19.17 -22.04 1.25
CA ALA A 171 -19.41 -23.03 2.31
C ALA A 171 -20.38 -22.48 3.37
N PHE A 172 -20.17 -21.25 3.83
CA PHE A 172 -21.05 -20.61 4.81
C PHE A 172 -22.46 -20.39 4.26
N GLY A 173 -22.58 -19.92 3.00
CA GLY A 173 -23.86 -19.75 2.32
C GLY A 173 -24.63 -21.07 2.19
N TRP A 174 -23.93 -22.16 1.84
CA TRP A 174 -24.51 -23.50 1.83
C TRP A 174 -25.01 -23.89 3.22
N SER A 175 -24.17 -23.78 4.25
CA SER A 175 -24.54 -24.15 5.61
C SER A 175 -25.77 -23.38 6.09
N ALA A 176 -25.87 -22.07 5.81
CA ALA A 176 -27.03 -21.26 6.16
C ALA A 176 -28.31 -21.73 5.44
N ALA A 177 -28.22 -22.05 4.14
CA ALA A 177 -29.35 -22.57 3.36
C ALA A 177 -29.83 -23.93 3.91
N ALA A 178 -28.91 -24.84 4.22
CA ALA A 178 -29.24 -26.15 4.77
C ALA A 178 -29.91 -26.05 6.15
N ILE A 179 -29.46 -25.12 7.00
CA ILE A 179 -30.09 -24.86 8.30
C ILE A 179 -31.50 -24.31 8.12
N ALA A 180 -31.69 -23.36 7.20
CA ALA A 180 -33.01 -22.78 6.92
C ALA A 180 -34.02 -23.84 6.44
N GLU A 181 -33.60 -24.73 5.55
CA GLU A 181 -34.41 -25.85 5.07
C GLU A 181 -34.81 -26.80 6.20
N TRP A 182 -33.85 -27.17 7.06
CA TRP A 182 -34.11 -28.01 8.24
C TRP A 182 -35.09 -27.36 9.23
N VAL A 183 -35.00 -26.05 9.47
CA VAL A 183 -35.94 -25.34 10.35
C VAL A 183 -37.34 -25.31 9.73
N SER A 184 -37.46 -25.12 8.42
CA SER A 184 -38.76 -25.02 7.73
C SER A 184 -39.52 -26.35 7.61
N SER A 185 -38.83 -27.48 7.79
CA SER A 185 -39.41 -28.83 7.70
C SER A 185 -39.88 -29.40 9.03
N ARG A 186 -39.72 -28.64 10.13
CA ARG A 186 -40.26 -28.94 11.46
C ARG A 186 -41.51 -28.11 11.75
#